data_AF-A0A9W7JBZ8-F1
#
_entry.id   AF-A0A9W7JBZ8-F1
#
_cell.length_a   1.000
_cell.length_b   1.000
_cell.length_c   1.000
_cell.angle_alpha   90.00
_cell.angle_beta   90.00
_cell.angle_gamma   90.00
#
_symmetry.space_group_name_H-M   'P 1'
#
loop_
_entity.id
_entity.type
_entity.pdbx_description
1 polymer ?
#
loop_
_entity_poly.entity_id
_entity_poly.type
_entity_poly.pdbx_seq_one_letter_code
_entity_poly.pdbx_strand_id
1 'polypeptide(L)'
;MIGKSPFIGDPEQNIKDIANLRGSEDLWEVAKLHNRESSFPEELYGKQFSTSMNLREWCQKNTKRRNFLSEIPSSLYDLVDKCLTVNPRLRITAEDALKHEFLAPTHENLRKQRELKQGNQLGL
;
A
#
# COMPACT_ATOMS: atom_id res chain seq x y z
N MET A 1 -2.43 -9.09 -4.45
CA MET A 1 -1.44 -8.85 -5.52
C MET A 1 -0.29 -9.85 -5.48
N ILE A 2 0.42 -10.00 -4.35
CA ILE A 2 1.62 -10.88 -4.27
C ILE A 2 1.30 -12.27 -3.69
N GLY A 3 0.18 -12.41 -2.94
CA GLY A 3 -0.27 -13.68 -2.38
C GLY A 3 0.63 -14.25 -1.27
N LYS A 4 1.41 -13.37 -0.62
CA LYS A 4 2.28 -13.69 0.52
C LYS A 4 1.81 -12.89 1.73
N SER A 5 1.91 -13.48 2.93
CA SER A 5 1.81 -12.73 4.18
C SER A 5 3.21 -12.22 4.53
N PRO A 6 3.49 -10.90 4.43
CA PRO A 6 4.75 -10.38 4.94
C PRO A 6 4.74 -10.34 6.47
N PHE A 7 5.95 -10.33 7.04
CA PHE A 7 6.25 -10.21 8.47
C PHE A 7 5.97 -11.46 9.32
N ILE A 8 6.99 -12.31 9.47
CA ILE A 8 6.97 -13.50 10.35
C ILE A 8 7.41 -13.18 11.80
N GLY A 9 7.57 -11.89 12.12
CA GLY A 9 7.87 -11.41 13.47
C GLY A 9 9.30 -10.91 13.71
N ASP A 10 10.26 -11.15 12.80
CA ASP A 10 11.63 -10.63 12.93
C ASP A 10 11.74 -9.17 12.43
N PRO A 11 11.90 -8.17 13.32
CA PRO A 11 11.90 -6.76 12.93
C PRO A 11 13.06 -6.39 12.01
N GLU A 12 14.22 -7.04 12.13
CA GLU A 12 15.40 -6.73 11.32
C GLU A 12 15.22 -7.16 9.87
N GLN A 13 14.64 -8.35 9.63
CA GLN A 13 14.30 -8.75 8.27
C GLN A 13 13.14 -7.93 7.71
N ASN A 14 12.15 -7.60 8.55
CA ASN A 14 10.98 -6.83 8.12
C ASN A 14 11.37 -5.44 7.60
N ILE A 15 12.31 -4.74 8.25
CA ILE A 15 12.73 -3.41 7.79
C ILE A 15 13.53 -3.49 6.48
N LYS A 16 14.32 -4.55 6.27
CA LYS A 16 15.01 -4.82 5.00
C LYS A 16 14.02 -5.09 3.87
N ASP A 17 12.96 -5.85 4.14
CA ASP A 17 11.89 -6.11 3.16
C ASP A 17 11.13 -4.83 2.79
N ILE A 18 10.89 -3.95 3.75
CA ILE A 18 10.30 -2.62 3.48
C ILE A 18 11.25 -1.78 2.64
N ALA A 19 12.53 -1.72 2.98
CA ALA A 19 13.54 -0.95 2.25
C ALA A 19 13.71 -1.43 0.81
N ASN A 20 13.62 -2.75 0.56
CA ASN A 20 13.68 -3.31 -0.80
C ASN A 20 12.55 -2.80 -1.71
N LEU A 21 11.38 -2.46 -1.15
CA LEU A 21 10.26 -1.92 -1.90
C LEU A 21 10.29 -0.38 -1.92
N ARG A 22 10.48 0.26 -0.78
CA ARG A 22 10.28 1.71 -0.62
C ARG A 22 11.54 2.55 -0.71
N GLY A 23 12.71 1.91 -0.69
CA GLY A 23 14.00 2.58 -0.58
C GLY A 23 14.36 2.91 0.87
N SER A 24 15.67 2.98 1.15
CA SER A 24 16.21 3.32 2.47
C SER A 24 16.23 4.82 2.73
N GLU A 25 16.21 5.66 1.70
CA GLU A 25 16.20 7.12 1.85
C GLU A 25 14.92 7.61 2.56
N ASP A 26 13.74 7.14 2.14
CA ASP A 26 12.46 7.46 2.80
C ASP A 26 12.44 7.01 4.27
N LEU A 27 13.03 5.83 4.56
CA LEU A 27 13.14 5.30 5.93
C LEU A 27 14.10 6.15 6.77
N TRP A 28 15.19 6.60 6.18
CA TRP A 28 16.18 7.46 6.83
C TRP A 28 15.58 8.83 7.19
N GLU A 29 14.81 9.44 6.28
CA GLU A 29 14.10 10.70 6.60
C GLU A 29 13.13 10.52 7.77
N VAL A 30 12.42 9.38 7.84
CA VAL A 30 11.57 9.08 9.00
C VAL A 30 12.40 8.91 10.28
N ALA A 31 13.56 8.25 10.23
CA ALA A 31 14.44 8.13 11.39
C ALA A 31 14.86 9.51 11.93
N LYS A 32 15.23 10.45 11.05
CA LYS A 32 15.54 11.84 11.42
C LYS A 32 14.36 12.55 12.07
N LEU A 33 13.17 12.44 11.48
CA LEU A 33 11.95 13.05 12.02
C LEU A 33 11.60 12.60 13.45
N HIS A 34 12.17 11.47 13.90
CA HIS A 34 11.96 10.90 15.22
C HIS A 34 13.22 10.89 16.11
N ASN A 35 14.32 11.50 15.69
CA ASN A 35 15.62 11.50 16.38
C ASN A 35 16.15 10.06 16.64
N ARG A 36 16.08 9.19 15.64
CA ARG A 36 16.47 7.77 15.70
C ARG A 36 17.60 7.41 14.73
N GLU A 37 18.33 8.39 14.23
CA GLU A 37 19.44 8.21 13.27
C GLU A 37 20.50 7.25 13.79
N SER A 38 20.84 7.33 15.08
CA SER A 38 21.82 6.46 15.73
C SER A 38 21.40 4.98 15.83
N SER A 39 20.12 4.69 15.64
CA SER A 39 19.55 3.33 15.65
C SER A 39 19.17 2.85 14.24
N PHE A 40 19.53 3.61 13.20
CA PHE A 40 19.23 3.20 11.84
C PHE A 40 20.13 2.03 11.42
N PRO A 41 19.58 0.95 10.83
CA PRO A 41 20.39 -0.23 10.50
C PRO A 41 21.47 0.09 9.46
N GLU A 42 22.72 -0.24 9.77
CA GLU A 42 23.86 0.08 8.91
C GLU A 42 23.78 -0.58 7.52
N GLU A 43 23.14 -1.75 7.43
CA GLU A 43 22.99 -2.48 6.17
C GLU A 43 22.13 -1.73 5.16
N LEU A 44 21.25 -0.84 5.62
CA LEU A 44 20.36 -0.05 4.77
C LEU A 44 21.05 1.15 4.12
N TYR A 45 22.30 1.46 4.48
CA TYR A 45 23.15 2.39 3.73
C TYR A 45 23.65 1.81 2.39
N GLY A 46 23.51 0.49 2.20
CA GLY A 46 23.92 -0.17 0.97
C GLY A 46 23.12 0.27 -0.25
N LYS A 47 23.79 0.42 -1.41
CA LYS A 47 23.21 0.83 -2.69
C LYS A 47 22.05 -0.06 -3.17
N GLN A 48 21.99 -1.32 -2.72
CA GLN A 48 20.88 -2.22 -3.03
C GLN A 48 19.54 -1.77 -2.45
N PHE A 49 19.56 -0.98 -1.37
CA PHE A 49 18.37 -0.45 -0.72
C PHE A 49 18.07 1.00 -1.08
N SER A 50 18.94 1.70 -1.82
CA SER A 50 18.75 3.15 -2.07
C SER A 50 17.54 3.45 -2.95
N THR A 51 17.21 2.57 -3.90
CA THR A 51 16.21 2.86 -4.92
C THR A 51 14.82 2.36 -4.52
N SER A 52 13.88 3.29 -4.38
CA SER A 52 12.45 2.96 -4.28
C SER A 52 11.98 2.29 -5.58
N MET A 53 11.20 1.21 -5.47
CA MET A 53 10.68 0.48 -6.62
C MET A 53 9.20 0.75 -6.81
N ASN A 54 8.76 0.89 -8.07
CA ASN A 54 7.34 0.97 -8.36
C ASN A 54 6.62 -0.32 -7.89
N LEU A 55 5.49 -0.17 -7.17
CA LEU A 55 4.76 -1.31 -6.61
C LEU A 55 4.32 -2.35 -7.65
N ARG A 56 3.98 -1.92 -8.88
CA ARG A 56 3.62 -2.82 -9.98
C ARG A 56 4.81 -3.69 -10.40
N GLU A 57 5.98 -3.08 -10.58
CA GLU A 57 7.22 -3.79 -10.92
C GLU A 57 7.64 -4.74 -9.80
N TRP A 58 7.50 -4.30 -8.55
CA TRP A 58 7.74 -5.14 -7.39
C TRP A 58 6.83 -6.38 -7.39
N CYS A 59 5.53 -6.20 -7.64
CA CYS A 59 4.59 -7.32 -7.75
C CYS A 59 4.98 -8.28 -8.88
N GLN A 60 5.42 -7.77 -10.05
CA GLN A 60 5.87 -8.59 -11.18
C GLN A 60 7.08 -9.47 -10.83
N LYS A 61 8.04 -8.92 -10.09
CA LYS A 61 9.22 -9.66 -9.63
C LYS A 61 8.88 -10.72 -8.58
N ASN A 62 7.92 -10.43 -7.69
CA ASN A 62 7.72 -11.20 -6.47
C ASN A 62 6.52 -12.17 -6.47
N THR A 63 5.58 -12.04 -7.41
CA THR A 63 4.40 -12.91 -7.48
C THR A 63 4.69 -14.21 -8.24
N LYS A 64 4.06 -15.30 -7.81
CA LYS A 64 3.96 -16.55 -8.58
C LYS A 64 2.80 -16.54 -9.58
N ARG A 65 1.86 -15.59 -9.46
CA ARG A 65 0.63 -15.51 -10.26
C ARG A 65 0.70 -14.36 -11.29
N ARG A 66 1.64 -14.45 -12.24
CA ARG A 66 1.90 -13.36 -13.20
C ARG A 66 0.69 -13.04 -14.09
N ASN A 67 -0.07 -14.04 -14.50
CA ASN A 67 -1.25 -13.87 -15.36
C ASN A 67 -2.33 -12.97 -14.72
N PHE A 68 -2.39 -12.92 -13.39
CA PHE A 68 -3.37 -12.09 -12.68
C PHE A 68 -2.96 -10.60 -12.61
N LEU A 69 -1.70 -10.26 -12.88
CA LEU A 69 -1.21 -8.88 -12.76
C LEU A 69 -1.81 -7.94 -13.82
N SER A 70 -2.15 -8.47 -15.00
CA SER A 70 -2.83 -7.71 -16.06
C SER A 70 -4.29 -7.41 -15.74
N GLU A 71 -4.92 -8.21 -14.87
CA GLU A 71 -6.31 -8.01 -14.45
C GLU A 71 -6.44 -6.99 -13.31
N ILE A 72 -5.33 -6.68 -12.62
CA ILE A 72 -5.37 -5.76 -11.49
C ILE A 72 -5.44 -4.31 -12.00
N PRO A 73 -6.49 -3.55 -11.64
CA PRO A 73 -6.64 -2.17 -12.06
C PRO A 73 -5.54 -1.29 -11.47
N SER A 74 -5.08 -0.30 -12.23
CA SER A 74 -4.07 0.66 -11.78
C SER A 74 -4.46 1.40 -10.52
N SER A 75 -5.76 1.70 -10.33
CA SER A 75 -6.28 2.35 -9.13
C SER A 75 -6.09 1.51 -7.85
N LEU A 76 -6.01 0.17 -7.94
CA LEU A 76 -5.66 -0.66 -6.79
C LEU A 76 -4.19 -0.50 -6.41
N TYR A 77 -3.29 -0.48 -7.41
CA TYR A 77 -1.87 -0.26 -7.14
C TYR A 77 -1.65 1.10 -6.50
N ASP A 78 -2.29 2.14 -7.00
CA ASP A 78 -2.22 3.50 -6.46
C ASP A 78 -2.74 3.57 -5.00
N LEU A 79 -3.91 2.97 -4.71
CA LEU A 79 -4.42 2.90 -3.34
C LEU A 79 -3.46 2.20 -2.39
N VAL A 80 -2.95 1.03 -2.79
CA VAL A 80 -2.04 0.24 -1.95
C VAL A 80 -0.70 0.96 -1.77
N ASP A 81 -0.19 1.63 -2.81
CA ASP A 81 1.06 2.39 -2.70
C ASP A 81 0.94 3.52 -1.65
N LYS A 82 -0.18 4.25 -1.67
CA LYS A 82 -0.50 5.27 -0.66
C LYS A 82 -0.67 4.70 0.76
N CYS A 83 -1.15 3.47 0.89
CA CYS A 83 -1.20 2.75 2.18
C CYS A 83 0.19 2.32 2.66
N LEU A 84 1.13 2.07 1.75
CA LEU A 84 2.50 1.64 2.05
C LEU A 84 3.49 2.80 2.21
N THR A 85 3.02 4.05 2.19
CA THR A 85 3.84 5.22 2.49
C THR A 85 4.55 5.05 3.83
N VAL A 86 5.88 5.16 3.79
CA VAL A 86 6.77 4.93 4.93
C VAL A 86 6.52 5.96 6.02
N ASN A 87 6.46 7.24 5.65
CA ASN A 87 6.15 8.32 6.58
C ASN A 87 4.66 8.24 6.99
N PRO A 88 4.34 7.93 8.26
CA PRO A 88 2.96 7.78 8.70
C PRO A 88 2.15 9.08 8.61
N ARG A 89 2.81 10.25 8.64
CA ARG A 89 2.14 11.55 8.50
C ARG A 89 1.65 11.82 7.07
N LEU A 90 2.21 11.14 6.08
CA LEU A 90 1.87 11.28 4.65
C LEU A 90 1.05 10.09 4.13
N ARG A 91 0.85 9.06 4.96
CA ARG A 91 0.07 7.87 4.60
C ARG A 91 -1.40 8.24 4.49
N ILE A 92 -2.08 7.66 3.50
CA ILE A 92 -3.52 7.86 3.32
C ILE A 92 -4.30 7.48 4.58
N THR A 93 -5.28 8.30 4.94
CA THR A 93 -6.17 8.01 6.08
C THR A 93 -7.22 6.98 5.70
N ALA A 94 -7.90 6.39 6.68
CA ALA A 94 -9.03 5.51 6.41
C ALA A 94 -10.17 6.22 5.67
N GLU A 95 -10.43 7.49 6.01
CA GLU A 95 -11.45 8.30 5.35
C GLU A 95 -11.11 8.55 3.87
N ASP A 96 -9.87 8.94 3.57
CA ASP A 96 -9.42 9.19 2.21
C ASP A 96 -9.33 7.91 1.39
N ALA A 97 -8.91 6.81 2.02
CA ALA A 97 -8.87 5.49 1.38
C ALA A 97 -10.28 5.03 0.99
N LEU A 98 -11.29 5.29 1.82
CA LEU A 98 -12.68 5.00 1.49
C LEU A 98 -13.17 5.85 0.31
N LYS A 99 -12.67 7.07 0.13
CA LYS A 99 -13.02 7.94 -1.01
C LYS A 99 -12.21 7.66 -2.28
N HIS A 100 -11.27 6.72 -2.25
CA HIS A 100 -10.38 6.44 -3.36
C HIS A 100 -11.11 5.92 -4.60
N GLU A 101 -10.63 6.29 -5.79
CA GLU A 101 -11.23 5.90 -7.09
C GLU A 101 -11.42 4.38 -7.22
N PHE A 102 -10.50 3.60 -6.67
CA PHE A 102 -10.60 2.14 -6.65
C PHE A 102 -11.93 1.63 -6.06
N LEU A 103 -12.49 2.33 -5.07
CA LEU A 103 -13.75 1.96 -4.42
C LEU A 103 -14.99 2.62 -5.02
N ALA A 104 -14.84 3.50 -6.03
CA ALA A 104 -15.96 4.18 -6.67
C ALA A 104 -17.04 3.21 -7.19
N PRO A 105 -16.71 2.08 -7.86
CA PRO A 105 -17.74 1.11 -8.28
C PRO A 105 -18.53 0.52 -7.11
N THR A 106 -17.90 0.31 -5.96
CA THR A 106 -18.56 -0.19 -4.75
C THR A 106 -19.54 0.84 -4.19
N HIS A 107 -19.17 2.12 -4.15
CA HIS A 107 -20.06 3.19 -3.70
C HIS A 107 -21.29 3.32 -4.57
N GLU A 108 -21.12 3.27 -5.89
CA GLU A 108 -22.23 3.30 -6.84
C GLU A 108 -23.19 2.13 -6.65
N ASN A 109 -22.65 0.92 -6.45
CA ASN A 109 -23.46 -0.26 -6.16
C ASN A 109 -24.22 -0.12 -4.82
N LEU A 110 -23.56 0.37 -3.76
CA LEU A 110 -24.21 0.62 -2.48
C LEU A 110 -25.30 1.68 -2.57
N ARG A 111 -25.10 2.73 -3.37
CA ARG A 111 -26.12 3.77 -3.62
C ARG A 111 -27.35 3.17 -4.28
N LYS A 112 -27.18 2.42 -5.37
CA LYS A 112 -28.27 1.72 -6.07
C LYS A 112 -29.05 0.78 -5.16
N GLN A 113 -28.36 0.04 -4.30
CA GLN A 113 -29.00 -0.86 -3.32
C GLN A 113 -29.84 -0.11 -2.28
N ARG A 114 -29.42 1.09 -1.87
CA ARG A 114 -30.20 1.95 -0.95
C ARG A 114 -31.44 2.51 -1.64
N GLU A 115 -31.29 2.99 -2.88
CA GLU A 115 -32.40 3.50 -3.69
C GLU A 115 -33.47 2.42 -3.91
N LEU A 116 -33.08 1.18 -4.24
CA LEU A 116 -34.02 0.06 -4.39
C LEU A 116 -34.78 -0.24 -3.10
N LYS A 117 -34.11 -0.20 -1.95
CA LYS A 117 -34.76 -0.42 -0.65
C LYS A 117 -35.74 0.70 -0.28
N GLN A 118 -35.41 1.95 -0.61
CA GLN A 118 -36.27 3.10 -0.34
C GLN A 118 -37.44 3.19 -1.32
N GLY A 119 -37.24 2.84 -2.60
CA GLY A 119 -38.31 2.72 -3.59
C GLY A 119 -39.34 1.65 -3.21
N ASN A 120 -38.89 0.52 -2.65
CA ASN A 120 -39.78 -0.49 -2.08
C ASN A 120 -40.51 -0.05 -0.79
N GLN A 121 -40.06 1.01 -0.11
CA GLN A 121 -40.73 1.54 1.09
C GLN A 121 -41.80 2.60 0.77
N LEU A 122 -41.76 3.21 -0.42
CA LEU A 122 -42.72 4.22 -0.88
C LEU A 122 -43.78 3.69 -1.85
N GLY A 123 -43.73 2.40 -2.20
CA GLY A 123 -44.78 1.71 -2.94
C GLY A 123 -45.87 1.17 -2.01
N LEU A 124 -46.86 2.02 -1.69
CA LEU A 124 -48.23 1.61 -1.36
C LEU A 124 -49.05 1.51 -2.65
#